data_AF-A0A521LLZ0-F1
#
_entry.id   AF-A0A521LLZ0-F1
#
_cell.length_a   1.000
_cell.length_b   1.000
_cell.length_c   1.000
_cell.angle_alpha   90.00
_cell.angle_beta   90.00
_cell.angle_gamma   90.00
#
_symmetry.space_group_name_H-M   'P 1'
#
loop_
_entity.id
_entity.type
_entity.pdbx_description
1 polymer ?
#
loop_
_entity_poly.entity_id
_entity_poly.type
_entity_poly.pdbx_seq_one_letter_code
_entity_poly.pdbx_strand_id
1 'polypeptide(L)' 'RDLDLVGGDVVEVSPPFDMSGNTALVGVTMMWEILCLLAESVAKRKGRLPAAA' A
#
# COMPACT_ATOMS: atom_id res chain seq x y z
N ARG A 1 12.11 -2.19 7.07
CA ARG A 1 11.77 -1.70 5.71
C ARG A 1 12.69 -2.39 4.70
N ASP A 2 12.82 -3.71 4.84
CA ASP A 2 13.94 -4.49 4.30
C ASP A 2 13.46 -5.59 3.35
N LEU A 3 12.17 -5.56 3.03
CA LEU A 3 11.56 -6.37 1.99
C LEU A 3 11.62 -5.60 0.66
N ASP A 4 12.00 -6.28 -0.42
CA ASP A 4 11.87 -5.74 -1.77
C ASP A 4 10.42 -5.84 -2.22
N LEU A 5 9.65 -4.80 -1.93
CA LEU A 5 8.24 -4.73 -2.32
C LEU A 5 8.15 -4.43 -3.82
N VAL A 6 7.53 -5.35 -4.56
CA VAL A 6 7.31 -5.24 -6.01
C VAL A 6 5.88 -4.84 -6.38
N GLY A 7 4.92 -5.01 -5.46
CA GLY A 7 3.51 -4.66 -5.64
C GLY A 7 2.66 -5.12 -4.46
N GLY A 8 1.36 -4.85 -4.54
CA GLY A 8 0.36 -5.31 -3.58
C GLY A 8 -1.05 -5.06 -4.11
N ASP A 9 -2.02 -5.83 -3.64
CA ASP A 9 -3.43 -5.68 -3.95
C ASP A 9 -4.26 -5.52 -2.66
N VAL A 10 -5.46 -4.98 -2.83
CA VAL A 10 -6.49 -4.95 -1.79
C VAL A 10 -7.72 -5.60 -2.41
N VAL A 11 -8.07 -6.78 -1.91
CA VAL A 11 -9.15 -7.62 -2.41
C VAL A 11 -10.27 -7.74 -1.36
N GLU A 12 -11.39 -8.34 -1.76
CA GLU A 12 -12.53 -8.64 -0.87
C GLU A 12 -13.28 -7.42 -0.30
N VAL A 13 -13.21 -6.27 -0.98
CA VAL A 13 -14.19 -5.19 -0.76
C VAL A 13 -15.45 -5.53 -1.55
N SER A 14 -16.57 -5.75 -0.85
CA SER A 14 -17.87 -6.03 -1.49
C SER A 14 -18.89 -4.93 -1.17
N PRO A 15 -19.06 -3.92 -2.05
CA PRO A 15 -19.99 -2.81 -1.83
C PRO A 15 -21.44 -3.22 -1.47
N PRO A 16 -22.02 -4.31 -2.04
CA PRO A 16 -23.35 -4.77 -1.62
C PRO A 16 -23.47 -5.17 -0.15
N PHE A 17 -22.36 -5.50 0.52
CA PHE A 17 -22.33 -5.90 1.93
C PHE A 17 -21.71 -4.82 2.85
N ASP A 18 -21.34 -3.66 2.31
CA ASP A 18 -20.69 -2.57 3.05
C ASP A 18 -21.59 -1.34 3.16
N MET A 19 -22.68 -1.50 3.94
CA MET A 19 -23.78 -0.53 4.03
C MET A 19 -23.36 0.89 4.44
N SER A 20 -22.28 1.04 5.20
CA SER A 20 -21.74 2.35 5.62
C SER A 20 -20.42 2.71 4.94
N GLY A 21 -19.90 1.86 4.05
CA GLY A 21 -18.62 2.08 3.39
C GLY A 21 -17.39 1.86 4.29
N ASN A 22 -17.54 1.17 5.43
CA ASN A 22 -16.45 0.97 6.38
C ASN A 22 -15.37 0.06 5.79
N THR A 23 -15.76 -1.01 5.10
CA THR A 23 -14.81 -1.93 4.46
C THR A 23 -14.07 -1.23 3.33
N ALA A 24 -14.75 -0.39 2.55
CA ALA A 24 -14.13 0.45 1.53
C ALA A 24 -13.15 1.47 2.13
N LEU A 25 -13.50 2.12 3.25
CA LEU A 25 -12.63 3.06 3.95
C LEU A 25 -11.37 2.39 4.51
N VAL A 26 -11.53 1.20 5.11
CA VAL A 26 -10.39 0.38 5.54
C VAL A 26 -9.56 -0.05 4.33
N GLY A 27 -10.19 -0.46 3.24
CA GLY A 27 -9.52 -0.86 2.00
C GLY A 27 -8.64 0.24 1.42
N VAL A 28 -9.15 1.48 1.32
CA VAL A 28 -8.35 2.62 0.83
C VAL A 28 -7.23 3.00 1.82
N THR A 29 -7.46 2.86 3.12
CA THR A 29 -6.43 3.12 4.13
C THR A 29 -5.28 2.11 4.00
N MET A 30 -5.58 0.82 3.81
CA MET A 30 -4.56 -0.20 3.56
C MET A 30 -3.83 0.05 2.23
N MET A 31 -4.56 0.41 1.18
CA MET A 31 -3.98 0.76 -0.12
C MET A 31 -3.01 1.95 0.01
N TRP A 32 -3.34 2.95 0.84
CA TRP A 32 -2.47 4.09 1.09
C TRP A 32 -1.15 3.70 1.78
N GLU A 33 -1.20 2.83 2.78
CA GLU A 33 0.00 2.31 3.45
C GLU A 33 0.88 1.50 2.50
N ILE A 34 0.26 0.62 1.69
CA ILE A 34 0.96 -0.15 0.64
C ILE A 34 1.62 0.81 -0.36
N LEU A 35 0.90 1.83 -0.83
CA LEU A 35 1.41 2.84 -1.76
C LEU A 35 2.63 3.57 -1.19
N CYS A 36 2.59 3.99 0.08
CA CYS A 36 3.71 4.68 0.72
C CYS A 36 4.96 3.80 0.76
N LEU A 37 4.81 2.53 1.14
CA LEU A 37 5.91 1.57 1.18
C LEU A 37 6.46 1.25 -0.23
N LEU A 38 5.58 1.14 -1.23
CA LEU A 38 5.97 0.94 -2.63
C LEU A 38 6.69 2.16 -3.20
N ALA A 39 6.24 3.38 -2.88
CA ALA A 39 6.89 4.61 -3.29
C ALA A 39 8.32 4.70 -2.77
N GLU A 40 8.54 4.33 -1.51
CA GLU A 40 9.89 4.23 -0.94
C GLU A 40 10.72 3.14 -1.59
N SER A 41 10.14 1.98 -1.86
CA SER A 41 10.83 0.87 -2.54
C SER A 41 11.29 1.29 -3.94
N VAL A 42 10.43 2.01 -4.68
CA VAL A 42 10.77 2.62 -5.97
C VAL A 42 11.87 3.68 -5.82
N ALA A 43 11.79 4.53 -4.81
CA ALA A 43 12.79 5.57 -4.59
C ALA A 43 14.17 4.98 -4.22
N LYS A 44 14.22 3.95 -3.38
CA LYS A 44 15.44 3.18 -3.06
C LYS A 44 16.03 2.53 -4.30
N ARG A 45 15.24 1.84 -5.13
CA ARG A 45 15.70 1.23 -6.40
C ARG A 45 16.26 2.26 -7.38
N LYS A 46 15.70 3.47 -7.40
CA LYS A 46 16.19 4.59 -8.22
C LYS A 46 17.38 5.34 -7.61
N GLY A 47 17.90 4.90 -6.46
CA GLY A 47 19.00 5.56 -5.75
C GLY A 47 18.65 6.96 -5.21
N ARG A 48 17.35 7.28 -5.09
CA ARG A 48 16.85 8.60 -4.64
C ARG A 48 16.74 8.70 -3.12
N LEU A 49 16.75 7.56 -2.44
CA LEU A 49 16.86 7.44 -1.00
C LEU A 49 18.13 6.66 -0.69
N PRO A 50 18.87 7.03 0.37
CA PRO A 50 19.98 6.21 0.83
C PRO A 50 19.47 4.80 1.18
N ALA A 51 20.30 3.79 0.92
CA ALA A 51 20.13 2.50 1.59
C ALA A 51 20.11 2.81 3.09
N ALA A 52 19.07 2.36 3.80
CA ALA A 52 18.77 2.77 5.16
C ALA A 52 20.04 2.76 6.04
N ALA A 53 20.23 3.82 6.82
CA ALA A 53 21.24 3.86 7.88
C ALA A 53 20.94 2.81 8.96
#